data_AF-A0A5C4XWS7-F1
#
_entry.id   AF-A0A5C4XWS7-F1
#
_cell.length_a   1.000
_cell.length_b   1.000
_cell.length_c   1.000
_cell.angle_alpha   90.00
_cell.angle_beta   90.00
_cell.angle_gamma   90.00
#
_symmetry.space_group_name_H-M   'P 1'
#
loop_
_entity.id
_entity.type
_entity.pdbx_description
1 polymer ?
#
loop_
_entity_poly.entity_id
_entity_poly.type
_entity_poly.pdbx_seq_one_letter_code
_entity_poly.pdbx_strand_id
1 'polypeptide(L)'
;MSTLSHQHDAVTEIIRPAAIVPEEAARAVLLELARRDVQNGGVWESEPTTWSLWDRPWLPSGDAGDAQLLGSLHVAYGTPTRYEITIYRVTVTVAGVDAGWTVESLSDAALRHGGLSLAACPRAQLAAPPKPFRF
;
A
#
# COMPACT_ATOMS: atom_id res chain seq x y z
N MET A 1 -39.91 -2.11 7.48
CA MET A 1 -38.78 -1.56 6.70
C MET A 1 -37.84 -0.87 7.67
N SER A 2 -36.77 -1.55 8.07
CA SER A 2 -35.68 -0.97 8.87
C SER A 2 -34.39 -1.22 8.11
N THR A 3 -33.90 -0.21 7.42
CA THR A 3 -32.57 -0.20 6.80
C THR A 3 -31.54 0.02 7.91
N LEU A 4 -31.07 -1.08 8.50
CA LEU A 4 -29.93 -1.07 9.40
C LEU A 4 -28.66 -0.82 8.58
N SER A 5 -27.96 0.25 8.94
CA SER A 5 -26.65 0.64 8.44
C SER A 5 -25.63 -0.48 8.62
N HIS A 6 -25.14 -1.06 7.51
CA HIS A 6 -23.85 -1.75 7.51
C HIS A 6 -22.80 -0.73 7.10
N GLN A 7 -22.26 -0.01 8.08
CA GLN A 7 -21.11 0.86 7.91
C GLN A 7 -19.82 0.19 8.40
N HIS A 8 -19.77 -1.15 8.32
CA HIS A 8 -18.57 -1.93 8.54
C HIS A 8 -17.91 -2.18 7.17
N ASP A 9 -16.62 -2.56 7.15
CA ASP A 9 -15.96 -3.23 6.02
C ASP A 9 -14.95 -2.44 5.16
N ALA A 10 -14.21 -1.48 5.70
CA ALA A 10 -12.87 -1.20 5.16
C ALA A 10 -11.87 -1.15 6.32
N VAL A 11 -10.78 -1.92 6.22
CA VAL A 11 -9.74 -1.97 7.25
C VAL A 11 -8.65 -0.99 6.84
N THR A 12 -8.51 0.11 7.57
CA THR A 12 -7.40 1.04 7.39
C THR A 12 -6.49 0.97 8.60
N GLU A 13 -5.20 0.72 8.36
CA GLU A 13 -4.19 0.71 9.39
C GLU A 13 -3.12 1.78 9.11
N ILE A 14 -2.79 2.54 10.16
CA ILE A 14 -1.65 3.46 10.12
C ILE A 14 -0.42 2.69 10.62
N ILE A 15 0.58 2.57 9.76
CA ILE A 15 1.81 1.85 10.09
C ILE A 15 2.66 2.74 11.00
N ARG A 16 2.82 2.32 12.26
CA ARG A 16 3.59 3.04 13.29
C ARG A 16 4.51 2.10 14.08
N PRO A 17 5.83 2.37 14.10
CA PRO A 17 6.53 3.30 13.21
C PRO A 17 6.40 2.89 11.75
N ALA A 18 6.47 3.86 10.83
CA ALA A 18 6.30 3.60 9.39
C ALA A 18 7.32 2.58 8.89
N ALA A 19 6.92 1.73 7.94
CA ALA A 19 7.81 0.75 7.34
C ALA A 19 8.65 1.44 6.26
N ILE A 20 9.96 1.24 6.30
CA ILE A 20 10.93 1.76 5.34
C ILE A 20 11.31 0.63 4.39
N VAL A 21 11.21 0.90 3.11
CA VAL A 21 11.70 0.06 2.02
C VAL A 21 13.04 0.65 1.57
N PRO A 22 14.17 -0.02 1.84
CA PRO A 22 15.48 0.43 1.39
C PRO A 22 15.57 0.55 -0.13
N GLU A 23 16.45 1.39 -0.64
CA GLU A 23 16.62 1.68 -2.08
C GLU A 23 16.66 0.44 -2.97
N GLU A 24 17.52 -0.54 -2.64
CA GLU A 24 17.69 -1.73 -3.47
C GLU A 24 16.39 -2.54 -3.56
N ALA A 25 15.72 -2.72 -2.41
CA ALA A 25 14.42 -3.38 -2.34
C ALA A 25 13.32 -2.57 -3.05
N ALA A 26 13.32 -1.25 -2.89
CA ALA A 26 12.35 -0.35 -3.51
C ALA A 26 12.42 -0.42 -5.03
N ARG A 27 13.62 -0.45 -5.60
CA ARG A 27 13.82 -0.63 -7.04
C ARG A 27 13.24 -1.96 -7.52
N ALA A 28 13.52 -3.06 -6.82
CA ALA A 28 13.01 -4.38 -7.19
C ALA A 28 11.47 -4.45 -7.11
N VAL A 29 10.88 -3.88 -6.06
CA VAL A 29 9.42 -3.76 -5.90
C VAL A 29 8.82 -2.97 -7.06
N LEU A 30 9.29 -1.76 -7.32
CA LEU A 30 8.72 -0.90 -8.37
C LEU A 30 8.82 -1.53 -9.77
N LEU A 31 9.93 -2.21 -10.07
CA LEU A 31 10.07 -2.92 -11.35
C LEU A 31 9.03 -4.04 -11.49
N GLU A 32 8.81 -4.83 -10.44
CA GLU A 32 7.83 -5.92 -10.48
C GLU A 32 6.38 -5.42 -10.47
N LEU A 33 6.08 -4.34 -9.76
CA LEU A 33 4.76 -3.70 -9.82
C LEU A 33 4.46 -3.18 -11.22
N ALA A 34 5.40 -2.46 -11.85
CA ALA A 34 5.25 -1.98 -13.23
C ALA A 34 5.12 -3.13 -14.25
N ARG A 35 5.78 -4.26 -13.99
CA ARG A 35 5.67 -5.45 -14.85
C ARG A 35 4.31 -6.14 -14.72
N ARG A 36 3.63 -5.95 -13.59
CA ARG A 36 2.30 -6.47 -13.26
C ARG A 36 1.25 -5.35 -13.24
N ASP A 37 1.48 -4.33 -14.06
CA ASP A 37 0.60 -3.19 -14.14
C ASP A 37 -0.80 -3.59 -14.66
N VAL A 38 -1.85 -3.01 -14.09
CA VAL A 38 -3.25 -3.24 -14.47
C VAL A 38 -3.52 -3.00 -15.95
N GLN A 39 -2.79 -2.09 -16.61
CA GLN A 39 -2.91 -1.82 -18.04
C GLN A 39 -2.18 -2.86 -18.90
N ASN A 40 -1.28 -3.64 -18.31
CA ASN A 40 -0.45 -4.64 -18.99
C ASN A 40 -0.84 -6.09 -18.63
N GLY A 41 -2.10 -6.31 -18.25
CA GLY A 41 -2.61 -7.65 -17.91
C GLY A 41 -2.25 -8.12 -16.50
N GLY A 42 -1.69 -7.25 -15.65
CA GLY A 42 -1.49 -7.50 -14.24
C GLY A 42 -2.60 -6.91 -13.36
N VAL A 43 -2.30 -6.69 -12.08
CA VAL A 43 -3.29 -6.30 -11.06
C VAL A 43 -2.82 -5.17 -10.16
N TRP A 44 -1.62 -4.64 -10.41
CA TRP A 44 -1.05 -3.55 -9.64
C TRP A 44 -1.16 -2.24 -10.39
N GLU A 45 -1.37 -1.16 -9.67
CA GLU A 45 -1.21 0.19 -10.17
C GLU A 45 -0.27 0.90 -9.20
N SER A 46 0.89 1.35 -9.69
CA SER A 46 1.91 1.96 -8.83
C SER A 46 2.12 3.43 -9.16
N GLU A 47 1.47 4.29 -8.39
CA GLU A 47 1.68 5.74 -8.44
C GLU A 47 2.74 6.21 -7.41
N PRO A 48 3.31 7.41 -7.58
CA PRO A 48 4.29 7.96 -6.64
C PRO A 48 3.81 8.16 -5.19
N THR A 49 2.52 8.04 -4.92
CA THR A 49 1.97 8.22 -3.55
C THR A 49 1.18 7.02 -3.07
N THR A 50 0.81 6.11 -3.98
CA THR A 50 -0.10 5.01 -3.68
C THR A 50 0.21 3.83 -4.60
N TRP A 51 0.31 2.64 -4.03
CA TRP A 51 0.31 1.39 -4.78
C TRP A 51 -0.99 0.65 -4.51
N SER A 52 -1.76 0.39 -5.55
CA SER A 52 -3.10 -0.19 -5.49
C SER A 52 -3.10 -1.61 -6.04
N LEU A 53 -3.80 -2.50 -5.36
CA LEU A 53 -4.06 -3.86 -5.82
C LEU A 53 -5.52 -3.98 -6.25
N TRP A 54 -5.74 -4.50 -7.46
CA TRP A 54 -7.04 -4.73 -8.06
C TRP A 54 -7.32 -6.23 -8.18
N ASP A 55 -8.60 -6.61 -8.31
CA ASP A 55 -8.99 -8.02 -8.46
C ASP A 55 -8.65 -8.59 -9.86
N ARG A 56 -8.57 -7.71 -10.87
CA ARG A 56 -8.30 -8.06 -12.26
C ARG A 56 -7.62 -6.93 -13.02
N PRO A 57 -7.01 -7.22 -14.19
CA PRO A 57 -6.50 -6.19 -15.08
C PRO A 57 -7.61 -5.27 -15.57
N TRP A 58 -7.23 -4.04 -15.89
CA TRP A 58 -8.15 -3.07 -16.47
C TRP A 58 -8.48 -3.40 -17.93
N LEU A 59 -9.55 -2.78 -18.44
CA LEU A 59 -9.91 -2.93 -19.83
C LEU A 59 -8.84 -2.29 -20.74
N PRO A 60 -8.68 -2.75 -21.99
CA PRO A 60 -7.75 -2.13 -22.94
C PRO A 60 -7.99 -0.64 -23.22
N SER A 61 -9.16 -0.10 -22.85
CA SER A 61 -9.45 1.34 -22.93
C SER A 61 -8.65 2.17 -21.92
N GLY A 62 -8.05 1.54 -20.92
CA GLY A 62 -7.37 2.20 -19.80
C GLY A 62 -8.29 2.48 -18.60
N ASP A 63 -9.57 2.12 -18.69
CA ASP A 63 -10.53 2.26 -17.59
C ASP A 63 -10.57 0.99 -16.73
N ALA A 64 -10.76 1.18 -15.42
CA ALA A 64 -10.96 0.07 -14.49
C ALA A 64 -12.18 -0.80 -14.84
N GLY A 65 -13.21 -0.23 -15.50
CA GLY A 65 -14.43 -0.96 -15.84
C GLY A 65 -15.08 -1.55 -14.57
N ASP A 66 -15.28 -2.86 -14.56
CA ASP A 66 -15.82 -3.61 -13.42
C ASP A 66 -14.73 -4.11 -12.44
N ALA A 67 -13.45 -3.75 -12.65
CA ALA A 67 -12.39 -4.11 -11.71
C ALA A 67 -12.63 -3.45 -10.35
N GLN A 68 -12.41 -4.21 -9.29
CA GLN A 68 -12.59 -3.77 -7.91
C GLN A 68 -11.25 -3.53 -7.24
N LEU A 69 -11.10 -2.37 -6.62
CA LEU A 69 -9.94 -2.08 -5.78
C LEU A 69 -10.01 -2.96 -4.54
N LEU A 70 -9.00 -3.79 -4.32
CA LEU A 70 -8.87 -4.67 -3.16
C LEU A 70 -8.16 -3.97 -1.99
N GLY A 71 -7.18 -3.12 -2.30
CA GLY A 71 -6.52 -2.31 -1.28
C GLY A 71 -5.42 -1.42 -1.83
N SER A 72 -4.88 -0.59 -0.95
CA SER A 72 -3.84 0.37 -1.28
C SER A 72 -2.79 0.52 -0.18
N LEU A 73 -1.53 0.70 -0.60
CA LEU A 73 -0.41 1.10 0.24
C LEU A 73 -0.13 2.57 -0.03
N HIS A 74 -0.24 3.41 0.98
CA HIS A 74 0.16 4.81 0.87
C HIS A 74 1.63 4.97 1.21
N VAL A 75 2.35 5.56 0.25
CA VAL A 75 3.80 5.64 0.25
C VAL A 75 4.29 7.09 0.15
N ALA A 76 5.46 7.34 0.72
CA ALA A 76 6.19 8.59 0.54
C ALA A 76 7.62 8.27 0.10
N TYR A 77 8.10 8.97 -0.93
CA TYR A 77 9.46 8.80 -1.44
C TYR A 77 10.40 9.72 -0.63
N GLY A 78 11.46 9.15 -0.08
CA GLY A 78 12.43 9.85 0.76
C GLY A 78 13.04 11.06 0.05
N THR A 79 12.88 12.24 0.66
CA THR A 79 13.66 13.44 0.38
C THR A 79 14.26 13.92 1.71
N PRO A 80 15.58 14.19 1.84
CA PRO A 80 16.65 14.20 0.84
C PRO A 80 17.51 12.91 0.75
N THR A 81 17.30 11.90 1.60
CA THR A 81 17.88 10.56 1.44
C THR A 81 17.16 9.87 0.29
N ARG A 82 17.63 10.24 -0.90
CA ARG A 82 17.21 9.76 -2.20
C ARG A 82 17.08 8.23 -2.11
N TYR A 83 15.94 7.71 -2.55
CA TYR A 83 15.68 6.29 -2.90
C TYR A 83 15.03 5.35 -1.86
N GLU A 84 14.84 5.73 -0.61
CA GLU A 84 14.00 4.92 0.31
C GLU A 84 12.51 5.25 0.12
N ILE A 85 11.63 4.27 0.31
CA ILE A 85 10.17 4.45 0.26
C ILE A 85 9.58 4.15 1.63
N THR A 86 8.78 5.08 2.15
CA THR A 86 8.10 4.92 3.44
C THR A 86 6.64 4.52 3.22
N ILE A 87 6.23 3.34 3.69
CA ILE A 87 4.83 2.94 3.77
C ILE A 87 4.29 3.39 5.13
N TYR A 88 3.30 4.28 5.12
CA TYR A 88 2.79 4.89 6.35
C TYR A 88 1.31 4.58 6.63
N ARG A 89 0.57 4.08 5.65
CA ARG A 89 -0.82 3.66 5.80
C ARG A 89 -1.14 2.58 4.78
N VAL A 90 -1.93 1.60 5.19
CA VAL A 90 -2.45 0.55 4.32
C VAL A 90 -3.96 0.48 4.51
N THR A 91 -4.67 0.35 3.40
CA THR A 91 -6.14 0.23 3.40
C THR A 91 -6.53 -1.02 2.64
N VAL A 92 -7.34 -1.87 3.23
CA VAL A 92 -8.03 -2.98 2.57
C VAL A 92 -9.50 -2.60 2.45
N THR A 93 -10.04 -2.65 1.24
CA THR A 93 -11.45 -2.33 0.97
C THR A 93 -12.36 -3.48 1.40
N VAL A 94 -13.69 -3.26 1.34
CA VAL A 94 -14.70 -4.32 1.54
C VAL A 94 -14.40 -5.52 0.66
N ALA A 95 -14.26 -5.28 -0.65
CA ALA A 95 -13.96 -6.31 -1.63
C ALA A 95 -12.63 -7.02 -1.35
N GLY A 96 -11.64 -6.29 -0.84
CA GLY A 96 -10.38 -6.87 -0.38
C GLY A 96 -10.56 -7.82 0.79
N VAL A 97 -11.29 -7.40 1.83
CA VAL A 97 -11.59 -8.22 3.01
C VAL A 97 -12.38 -9.46 2.60
N ASP A 98 -13.40 -9.31 1.75
CA ASP A 98 -14.22 -10.41 1.22
C ASP A 98 -13.37 -11.40 0.40
N ALA A 99 -12.36 -10.90 -0.31
CA ALA A 99 -11.38 -11.71 -1.04
C ALA A 99 -10.26 -12.28 -0.14
N GLY A 100 -10.31 -12.06 1.19
CA GLY A 100 -9.37 -12.61 2.17
C GLY A 100 -8.08 -11.81 2.37
N TRP A 101 -8.00 -10.57 1.88
CA TRP A 101 -6.85 -9.70 2.09
C TRP A 101 -6.82 -9.11 3.49
N THR A 102 -5.61 -8.98 4.04
CA THR A 102 -5.32 -8.27 5.28
C THR A 102 -4.29 -7.18 5.00
N VAL A 103 -4.06 -6.30 5.98
CA VAL A 103 -3.01 -5.28 5.89
C VAL A 103 -1.64 -5.92 5.66
N GLU A 104 -1.33 -7.00 6.39
CA GLU A 104 -0.08 -7.72 6.27
C GLU A 104 0.04 -8.41 4.92
N SER A 105 -0.97 -9.18 4.49
CA SER A 105 -0.87 -9.94 3.23
C SER A 105 -0.81 -9.03 2.01
N LEU A 106 -1.52 -7.90 2.03
CA LEU A 106 -1.46 -6.87 0.99
C LEU A 106 -0.07 -6.21 0.96
N SER A 107 0.46 -5.85 2.12
CA SER A 107 1.81 -5.26 2.22
C SER A 107 2.87 -6.23 1.73
N ASP A 108 2.82 -7.48 2.17
CA ASP A 108 3.77 -8.54 1.82
C ASP A 108 3.69 -8.91 0.34
N ALA A 109 2.52 -8.81 -0.28
CA ALA A 109 2.35 -9.06 -1.70
C ALA A 109 3.16 -8.08 -2.57
N ALA A 110 3.31 -6.83 -2.13
CA ALA A 110 4.21 -5.86 -2.76
C ALA A 110 5.67 -6.07 -2.29
N LEU A 111 5.90 -6.11 -0.98
CA LEU A 111 7.23 -6.10 -0.37
C LEU A 111 8.09 -7.33 -0.70
N ARG A 112 7.48 -8.50 -0.92
CA ARG A 112 8.21 -9.73 -1.26
C ARG A 112 9.08 -9.59 -2.51
N HIS A 113 8.73 -8.69 -3.42
CA HIS A 113 9.50 -8.43 -4.63
C HIS A 113 10.87 -7.78 -4.34
N GLY A 114 10.99 -7.11 -3.20
CA GLY A 114 12.26 -6.61 -2.66
C GLY A 114 12.85 -7.51 -1.57
N GLY A 115 12.36 -8.74 -1.41
CA GLY A 115 12.83 -9.66 -0.36
C GLY A 115 12.41 -9.25 1.06
N LEU A 116 11.33 -8.47 1.20
CA LEU A 116 10.84 -7.95 2.48
C LEU A 116 9.45 -8.48 2.82
N SER A 117 9.08 -8.31 4.09
CA SER A 117 7.71 -8.37 4.58
C SER A 117 7.46 -7.14 5.45
N LEU A 118 6.21 -6.82 5.74
CA LEU A 118 5.84 -5.73 6.63
C LEU A 118 6.48 -5.92 8.01
N ALA A 119 6.54 -7.15 8.51
CA ALA A 119 7.16 -7.48 9.79
C ALA A 119 8.70 -7.31 9.77
N ALA A 120 9.36 -7.66 8.67
CA ALA A 120 10.81 -7.59 8.52
C ALA A 120 11.32 -6.23 8.02
N CYS A 121 10.42 -5.35 7.57
CA CYS A 121 10.77 -4.02 7.09
C CYS A 121 11.43 -3.18 8.19
N PRO A 122 12.57 -2.51 7.90
CA PRO A 122 13.11 -1.46 8.76
C PRO A 122 12.04 -0.44 9.14
N ARG A 123 12.15 0.15 10.33
CA ARG A 123 11.14 1.06 10.87
C ARG A 123 11.69 2.47 11.00
N ALA A 124 10.88 3.46 10.61
CA ALA A 124 11.24 4.86 10.74
C ALA A 124 11.58 5.19 12.20
N GLN A 125 12.72 5.83 12.43
CA GLN A 125 13.08 6.30 13.77
C GLN A 125 12.09 7.40 14.19
N LEU A 126 11.41 7.20 15.31
CA LEU A 126 10.59 8.23 15.92
C LEU A 126 11.52 9.21 16.65
N ALA A 127 11.62 10.45 16.17
CA ALA A 127 12.23 11.50 16.96
C ALA A 127 11.42 11.69 18.26
N ALA A 128 12.11 12.03 19.35
CA ALA A 128 11.42 12.34 20.61
C ALA A 128 10.41 13.48 20.37
N PRO A 129 9.20 13.41 20.96
CA PRO A 129 8.20 14.46 20.79
C PRO A 129 8.80 15.82 21.19
N PRO A 130 8.49 16.90 20.44
CA PRO A 130 8.98 18.23 20.79
C PRO A 130 8.55 18.59 22.21
N LYS A 131 9.40 19.32 22.94
CA LYS A 131 9.07 19.79 24.29
C LYS A 131 7.75 20.58 24.21
N PRO A 132 6.80 20.38 25.16
CA PRO A 132 5.57 21.14 25.19
C PRO A 132 5.86 22.64 25.12
N PHE A 133 5.10 23.36 24.29
CA PHE A 133 5.18 24.82 24.26
C PHE A 133 4.91 25.36 25.66
N ARG A 134 5.87 26.09 26.22
CA ARG A 134 5.65 26.92 27.41
C ARG A 134 5.32 28.32 26.92
N PHE A 135 4.12 28.81 27.23
CA PHE A 135 3.75 30.21 27.09
C PHE A 135 4.21 31.00 28.32
#